data_AF-A0A178X203-F1
#
_entry.id   AF-A0A178X203-F1
#
_cell.length_a   1.000
_cell.length_b   1.000
_cell.length_c   1.000
_cell.angle_alpha   90.00
_cell.angle_beta   90.00
_cell.angle_gamma   90.00
#
_symmetry.space_group_name_H-M   'P 1'
#
loop_
_entity.id
_entity.type
_entity.pdbx_description
1 polymer ?
#
loop_
_entity_poly.entity_id
_entity_poly.type
_entity_poly.pdbx_seq_one_letter_code
_entity_poly.pdbx_strand_id
1 'polypeptide(L)'
;MRFNSSSGAPPRWRKALTVAGAVALAIGAVTYTGSSASAYADVQVVTDAKTASDGKQYWVQNHLVGKDLAAQARSADGTPKKWLLVWAGDENIADTAVKDVKNLPGSLGGGLGKVKNALPGPDFLAVIDATQGSPTYGKVVNTATVGPLVENEPHHMQYVWHKGDTIYAGALFAAATYAFDVSALPQLKLKGISLPTQTLGGSVPDAYWVLKDGTAYGTYMGGPVVPGPYAYQDGSTQIGNGFAGSPGEVVHFDQNAQVLSQNPAATPQGDNAKLCDNLPQLGKPSCANPHGVQAREDLNTLVTSDYAEPRNIILDPVKQPSPYLRRPTIRTWDISDRNHPKLKAVSYLQDGPRANPADPLHSESRAVMETTVTNLPGHKGAFAETMQGGAIFYTPDITAKDPHWIEVFDDGTAGKPIYSQNDSNGASSNGGWLQTSPDDRFLYHAVQGRQKGALGPDDPGTTGGVYVLDIQKLVAAGDKVEDIKGRVDTLEKAQQGGGGDLPTVVGSAPINPGVPGAGPHWGAYDNFVLGQDGFYHETQQPQHIAVSNYFVARSGLDGDHKVNLLNLAPDGKVAVDQNFRDEFTGQVGINFNRKSWPHGDFGNAKPHSELFVVADQNVK
;
A
#
# COMPACT_ATOMS: atom_id res chain seq x y z
N MET A 1 -52.85 -26.80 -71.10
CA MET A 1 -54.05 -25.96 -71.35
C MET A 1 -54.81 -25.85 -70.03
N ARG A 2 -55.08 -24.71 -69.39
CA ARG A 2 -55.07 -23.27 -69.73
C ARG A 2 -54.79 -22.43 -68.47
N PHE A 3 -54.04 -21.33 -68.68
CA PHE A 3 -54.03 -19.96 -68.10
C PHE A 3 -54.53 -19.71 -66.65
N ASN A 4 -53.82 -19.05 -65.73
CA ASN A 4 -53.00 -17.82 -65.67
C ASN A 4 -53.78 -16.50 -65.44
N SER A 5 -53.18 -15.63 -64.62
CA SER A 5 -53.41 -14.17 -64.40
C SER A 5 -54.60 -13.74 -63.54
N SER A 6 -54.60 -12.62 -62.79
CA SER A 6 -53.58 -11.71 -62.25
C SER A 6 -54.30 -10.60 -61.44
N SER A 7 -53.54 -9.91 -60.58
CA SER A 7 -53.64 -8.47 -60.25
C SER A 7 -54.72 -7.94 -59.27
N GLY A 8 -54.26 -7.03 -58.38
CA GLY A 8 -54.97 -5.77 -58.11
C GLY A 8 -55.49 -5.54 -56.68
N ALA A 9 -54.77 -4.74 -55.88
CA ALA A 9 -55.28 -4.01 -54.68
C ALA A 9 -56.29 -2.90 -55.10
N PRO A 10 -57.10 -2.21 -54.23
CA PRO A 10 -56.75 -1.57 -52.92
C PRO A 10 -57.98 -1.44 -51.93
N PRO A 11 -58.13 -0.44 -51.02
CA PRO A 11 -57.30 0.05 -49.89
C PRO A 11 -58.05 0.20 -48.51
N ARG A 12 -57.32 0.78 -47.52
CA ARG A 12 -57.75 1.67 -46.40
C ARG A 12 -58.19 1.04 -45.06
N TRP A 13 -57.31 1.11 -44.03
CA TRP A 13 -57.51 1.95 -42.82
C TRP A 13 -56.38 1.86 -41.77
N ARG A 14 -55.99 3.06 -41.29
CA ARG A 14 -55.54 3.46 -39.93
C ARG A 14 -54.37 2.72 -39.28
N LYS A 15 -53.22 3.41 -39.14
CA LYS A 15 -52.51 3.57 -37.85
C LYS A 15 -51.80 4.92 -37.81
N ALA A 16 -51.83 5.52 -36.64
CA ALA A 16 -51.42 6.87 -36.31
C ALA A 16 -50.00 6.90 -35.71
N LEU A 17 -49.38 8.06 -35.87
CA LEU A 17 -48.39 8.70 -34.99
C LEU A 17 -46.97 8.11 -34.95
N THR A 18 -46.10 8.72 -35.75
CA THR A 18 -44.69 8.91 -35.41
C THR A 18 -44.20 10.21 -36.07
N VAL A 19 -43.21 10.84 -35.45
CA VAL A 19 -42.37 11.94 -35.97
C VAL A 19 -42.81 13.38 -35.65
N ALA A 20 -42.32 13.88 -34.52
CA ALA A 20 -41.87 15.26 -34.29
C ALA A 20 -40.88 15.20 -33.11
N GLY A 21 -39.69 15.79 -33.11
CA GLY A 21 -38.96 16.53 -34.11
C GLY A 21 -37.49 16.60 -33.66
N ALA A 22 -36.57 16.48 -34.61
CA ALA A 22 -35.24 17.02 -34.48
C ALA A 22 -35.28 18.53 -34.78
N VAL A 23 -34.26 19.26 -34.32
CA VAL A 23 -33.99 20.71 -34.48
C VAL A 23 -34.34 21.55 -33.24
N ALA A 24 -33.37 21.63 -32.32
CA ALA A 24 -32.91 22.86 -31.66
C ALA A 24 -31.80 22.51 -30.64
N LEU A 25 -30.56 22.30 -31.13
CA LEU A 25 -29.35 22.25 -30.30
C LEU A 25 -28.40 23.34 -30.79
N ALA A 26 -28.58 24.55 -30.28
CA ALA A 26 -27.54 25.56 -30.13
C ALA A 26 -28.14 26.73 -29.34
N ILE A 27 -27.34 27.27 -28.42
CA ILE A 27 -27.61 28.46 -27.58
C ILE A 27 -28.34 28.11 -26.27
N GLY A 28 -27.55 28.00 -25.19
CA GLY A 28 -28.07 27.89 -23.83
C GLY A 28 -27.23 27.11 -22.83
N ALA A 29 -25.94 26.85 -23.08
CA ALA A 29 -25.02 26.42 -22.02
C ALA A 29 -24.68 27.65 -21.16
N VAL A 30 -25.62 28.04 -20.29
CA VAL A 30 -25.27 28.84 -19.11
C VAL A 30 -24.49 27.88 -18.22
N THR A 31 -23.18 28.08 -18.19
CA THR A 31 -22.27 27.55 -17.18
C THR A 31 -22.87 27.80 -15.80
N TYR A 32 -23.39 26.76 -15.16
CA TYR A 32 -23.70 26.80 -13.74
C TYR A 32 -22.37 26.61 -12.99
N THR A 33 -21.58 27.69 -12.93
CA THR A 33 -20.48 27.83 -11.98
C THR A 33 -21.08 28.19 -10.63
N GLY A 34 -21.08 27.26 -9.67
CA GLY A 34 -21.48 27.60 -8.31
C GLY A 34 -21.83 26.43 -7.41
N SER A 35 -20.81 25.80 -6.82
CA SER A 35 -20.55 25.96 -5.38
C SER A 35 -19.14 25.41 -5.12
N SER A 36 -18.12 26.26 -5.19
CA SER A 36 -16.91 25.98 -4.42
C SER A 36 -17.36 25.87 -2.97
N ALA A 37 -17.16 24.70 -2.33
CA ALA A 37 -17.32 24.61 -0.90
C ALA A 37 -16.42 25.69 -0.27
N SER A 38 -16.91 26.39 0.76
CA SER A 38 -16.15 27.48 1.40
C SER A 38 -14.74 27.07 1.83
N ALA A 39 -14.50 25.77 2.04
CA ALA A 39 -13.20 25.16 2.36
C ALA A 39 -12.11 25.45 1.31
N TYR A 40 -12.44 25.59 0.02
CA TYR A 40 -11.46 25.79 -1.07
C TYR A 40 -11.68 27.10 -1.85
N ALA A 41 -12.21 28.13 -1.19
CA ALA A 41 -12.49 29.40 -1.84
C ALA A 41 -11.23 30.16 -2.30
N ASP A 42 -10.05 29.83 -1.73
CA ASP A 42 -8.77 30.49 -1.99
C ASP A 42 -7.67 29.44 -2.23
N VAL A 43 -7.54 28.92 -3.45
CA VAL A 43 -6.48 27.95 -3.82
C VAL A 43 -5.37 28.62 -4.63
N GLN A 44 -4.12 28.48 -4.18
CA GLN A 44 -2.94 28.89 -4.92
C GLN A 44 -2.34 27.69 -5.68
N VAL A 45 -2.12 27.86 -6.98
CA VAL A 45 -1.54 26.82 -7.83
C VAL A 45 -0.06 27.07 -8.09
N VAL A 46 0.79 26.07 -7.82
CA VAL A 46 2.24 26.12 -8.09
C VAL A 46 2.69 24.81 -8.73
N THR A 47 3.28 24.89 -9.91
CA THR A 47 3.78 23.73 -10.66
C THR A 47 5.30 23.70 -10.66
N ASP A 48 5.87 22.53 -10.38
CA ASP A 48 7.27 22.20 -10.64
C ASP A 48 7.33 21.03 -11.64
N ALA A 49 8.26 21.07 -12.58
CA ALA A 49 8.36 20.09 -13.65
C ALA A 49 9.80 19.66 -13.91
N LYS A 50 9.97 18.43 -14.39
CA LYS A 50 11.23 17.80 -14.77
C LYS A 50 11.11 17.10 -16.11
N THR A 51 12.18 17.14 -16.89
CA THR A 51 12.32 16.33 -18.10
C THR A 51 12.75 14.92 -17.69
N ALA A 52 11.97 13.90 -18.03
CA ALA A 52 12.34 12.51 -17.78
C ALA A 52 13.23 11.91 -18.89
N SER A 53 13.61 10.64 -18.74
CA SER A 53 14.47 9.91 -19.68
C SER A 53 13.89 9.75 -21.09
N ASP A 54 12.57 9.85 -21.25
CA ASP A 54 11.87 9.85 -22.54
C ASP A 54 11.83 11.22 -23.24
N GLY A 55 12.45 12.24 -22.62
CA GLY A 55 12.48 13.62 -23.12
C GLY A 55 11.20 14.42 -22.89
N LYS A 56 10.18 13.87 -22.22
CA LYS A 56 8.92 14.56 -21.92
C LYS A 56 8.96 15.24 -20.55
N GLN A 57 8.09 16.23 -20.38
CA GLN A 57 7.87 16.89 -19.10
C GLN A 57 6.94 16.06 -18.22
N TYR A 58 7.37 15.84 -16.99
CA TYR A 58 6.59 15.30 -15.88
C TYR A 58 6.52 16.37 -14.80
N TRP A 59 5.43 16.46 -14.07
CA TRP A 59 5.21 17.56 -13.14
C TRP A 59 4.52 17.14 -11.86
N VAL A 60 4.72 17.96 -10.85
CA VAL A 60 3.86 18.05 -9.67
C VAL A 60 3.20 19.44 -9.65
N GLN A 61 1.89 19.48 -9.48
CA GLN A 61 1.13 20.72 -9.36
C GLN A 61 0.44 20.78 -8.00
N ASN A 62 0.93 21.70 -7.17
CA ASN A 62 0.39 21.98 -5.85
C ASN A 62 -0.85 22.86 -5.96
N HIS A 63 -1.85 22.55 -5.14
CA HIS A 63 -3.11 23.27 -4.99
C HIS A 63 -3.27 23.63 -3.50
N LEU A 64 -2.62 24.71 -3.09
CA LEU A 64 -2.43 25.11 -1.70
C LEU A 64 -3.65 25.90 -1.22
N VAL A 65 -4.28 25.45 -0.13
CA VAL A 65 -5.52 26.04 0.41
C VAL A 65 -5.18 27.19 1.36
N GLY A 66 -5.40 28.44 0.94
CA GLY A 66 -5.25 29.68 1.70
C GLY A 66 -4.14 30.61 1.18
N LYS A 67 -4.15 31.89 1.58
CA LYS A 67 -3.37 32.98 0.94
C LYS A 67 -1.92 33.16 1.42
N ASP A 68 -1.55 32.62 2.59
CA ASP A 68 -0.23 32.81 3.18
C ASP A 68 0.39 31.47 3.58
N LEU A 69 1.26 30.95 2.71
CA LEU A 69 1.95 29.67 2.87
C LEU A 69 2.90 29.67 4.08
N ALA A 70 3.52 30.81 4.39
CA ALA A 70 4.42 30.93 5.54
C ALA A 70 3.61 30.89 6.85
N ALA A 71 2.43 31.52 6.88
CA ALA A 71 1.50 31.40 7.99
C ALA A 71 0.89 29.99 8.11
N GLN A 72 0.75 29.24 7.01
CA GLN A 72 0.25 27.86 7.04
C GLN A 72 1.24 26.84 7.56
N ALA A 73 2.55 27.09 7.40
CA ALA A 73 3.60 26.23 7.93
C ALA A 73 3.66 26.23 9.47
N ARG A 74 2.88 27.11 10.13
CA ARG A 74 2.77 27.21 11.58
C ARG A 74 1.29 27.28 12.02
N SER A 75 1.04 26.87 13.25
CA SER A 75 -0.21 27.11 13.96
C SER A 75 -0.32 28.59 14.38
N ALA A 76 -1.52 29.02 14.77
CA ALA A 76 -1.78 30.42 15.14
C ALA A 76 -0.95 30.89 16.35
N ASP A 77 -0.50 29.97 17.21
CA ASP A 77 0.40 30.20 18.34
C ASP A 77 1.90 30.17 17.96
N GLY A 78 2.21 29.99 16.68
CA GLY A 78 3.58 29.92 16.16
C GLY A 78 4.21 28.52 16.17
N THR A 79 3.48 27.50 16.63
CA THR A 79 3.95 26.10 16.64
C THR A 79 4.16 25.60 15.22
N PRO A 80 5.33 25.05 14.86
CA PRO A 80 5.51 24.45 13.54
C PRO A 80 4.54 23.30 13.29
N LYS A 81 4.10 23.16 12.04
CA LYS A 81 3.20 22.08 11.68
C LYS A 81 3.93 20.79 11.33
N LYS A 82 3.25 19.69 11.65
CA LYS A 82 3.52 18.34 11.19
C LYS A 82 2.43 17.92 10.22
N TRP A 83 2.83 17.19 9.18
CA TRP A 83 1.97 16.83 8.07
C TRP A 83 1.85 15.32 7.95
N LEU A 84 0.68 14.86 7.54
CA LEU A 84 0.47 13.52 7.02
C LEU A 84 0.34 13.63 5.51
N LEU A 85 1.29 13.05 4.79
CA LEU A 85 1.22 12.93 3.33
C LEU A 85 0.55 11.61 3.01
N VAL A 86 -0.42 11.62 2.10
CA VAL A 86 -1.16 10.42 1.67
C VAL A 86 -1.08 10.32 0.15
N TRP A 87 -0.51 9.22 -0.35
CA TRP A 87 -0.42 8.92 -1.77
C TRP A 87 -1.72 8.26 -2.24
N ALA A 88 -2.44 8.93 -3.14
CA ALA A 88 -3.81 8.56 -3.48
C ALA A 88 -4.08 8.60 -4.98
N GLY A 89 -4.77 7.58 -5.47
CA GLY A 89 -5.22 7.50 -6.85
C GLY A 89 -6.63 8.02 -7.05
N ASP A 90 -6.91 8.60 -8.23
CA ASP A 90 -8.29 8.93 -8.62
C ASP A 90 -9.11 7.64 -8.80
N GLU A 91 -10.36 7.62 -8.29
CA GLU A 91 -11.29 6.50 -8.55
C GLU A 91 -12.06 6.73 -9.85
N ASN A 92 -11.95 5.79 -10.78
CA ASN A 92 -12.59 5.92 -12.08
C ASN A 92 -13.42 4.68 -12.49
N ILE A 93 -13.95 4.72 -13.72
CA ILE A 93 -14.87 3.68 -14.23
C ILE A 93 -14.22 2.31 -14.38
N ALA A 94 -12.90 2.25 -14.64
CA ALA A 94 -12.16 1.01 -14.71
C ALA A 94 -12.04 0.32 -13.34
N ASP A 95 -12.10 1.09 -12.25
CA ASP A 95 -12.08 0.56 -10.88
C ASP A 95 -13.45 -0.03 -10.49
N THR A 96 -14.53 0.68 -10.83
CA THR A 96 -15.89 0.31 -10.41
C THR A 96 -16.57 -0.74 -11.29
N ALA A 97 -16.14 -0.89 -12.55
CA ALA A 97 -16.72 -1.85 -13.50
C ALA A 97 -16.30 -3.33 -13.25
N VAL A 98 -15.27 -3.57 -12.44
CA VAL A 98 -14.70 -4.91 -12.22
C VAL A 98 -15.69 -5.86 -11.55
N LYS A 99 -16.59 -5.37 -10.70
CA LYS A 99 -17.63 -6.20 -10.05
C LYS A 99 -18.78 -6.58 -11.00
N ASP A 100 -18.90 -5.93 -12.16
CA ASP A 100 -20.09 -5.94 -13.00
C ASP A 100 -19.77 -5.99 -14.50
N VAL A 101 -18.93 -6.94 -14.94
CA VAL A 101 -18.73 -7.22 -16.38
C VAL A 101 -20.07 -7.54 -17.11
N LYS A 102 -21.14 -7.84 -16.36
CA LYS A 102 -22.51 -8.02 -16.89
C LYS A 102 -23.32 -6.72 -16.99
N ASN A 103 -22.96 -5.66 -16.26
CA ASN A 103 -23.70 -4.41 -16.20
C ASN A 103 -22.78 -3.21 -16.44
N LEU A 104 -22.18 -3.18 -17.62
CA LEU A 104 -21.43 -2.03 -18.10
C LEU A 104 -22.29 -0.74 -18.01
N PRO A 105 -21.66 0.41 -17.68
CA PRO A 105 -22.30 1.71 -17.76
C PRO A 105 -22.89 1.93 -19.16
N GLY A 106 -24.20 2.19 -19.23
CA GLY A 106 -24.99 2.20 -20.46
C GLY A 106 -26.05 1.09 -20.55
N SER A 107 -26.08 0.15 -19.60
CA SER A 107 -27.21 -0.76 -19.43
C SER A 107 -28.43 -0.03 -18.84
N LEU A 108 -29.63 -0.47 -19.20
CA LEU A 108 -30.94 0.14 -18.84
C LEU A 108 -31.23 0.22 -17.32
N GLY A 109 -30.32 -0.26 -16.45
CA GLY A 109 -30.43 -0.21 -14.99
C GLY A 109 -29.36 0.61 -14.26
N GLY A 110 -28.33 1.13 -14.95
CA GLY A 110 -27.27 1.93 -14.35
C GLY A 110 -27.69 3.39 -14.21
N GLY A 111 -28.08 3.81 -13.00
CA GLY A 111 -28.50 5.18 -12.73
C GLY A 111 -27.48 6.23 -13.23
N LEU A 112 -27.99 7.28 -13.86
CA LEU A 112 -27.24 8.41 -14.45
C LEU A 112 -26.34 9.19 -13.45
N GLY A 113 -26.39 8.87 -12.15
CA GLY A 113 -25.52 9.44 -11.12
C GLY A 113 -24.10 8.87 -11.06
N LYS A 114 -23.84 7.68 -11.65
CA LYS A 114 -22.50 7.06 -11.70
C LYS A 114 -21.60 7.58 -12.84
N VAL A 115 -22.10 8.47 -13.70
CA VAL A 115 -21.47 8.86 -14.98
C VAL A 115 -20.66 10.16 -14.87
N LYS A 116 -20.46 10.74 -13.67
CA LYS A 116 -19.69 11.99 -13.55
C LYS A 116 -18.17 11.81 -13.61
N ASN A 117 -17.64 10.64 -13.24
CA ASN A 117 -16.19 10.36 -13.18
C ASN A 117 -15.80 9.19 -14.10
N ALA A 118 -16.18 9.28 -15.38
CA ALA A 118 -15.86 8.21 -16.34
C ALA A 118 -14.42 8.26 -16.87
N LEU A 119 -13.75 9.41 -16.74
CA LEU A 119 -12.40 9.64 -17.25
C LEU A 119 -11.42 9.74 -16.08
N PRO A 120 -10.20 9.20 -16.21
CA PRO A 120 -9.19 9.27 -15.15
C PRO A 120 -8.83 10.71 -14.81
N GLY A 121 -8.93 11.05 -13.53
CA GLY A 121 -8.33 12.22 -12.91
C GLY A 121 -6.83 12.03 -12.64
N PRO A 122 -6.14 13.10 -12.20
CA PRO A 122 -4.74 12.99 -11.81
C PRO A 122 -4.60 12.31 -10.45
N ASP A 123 -3.60 11.45 -10.32
CA ASP A 123 -3.16 10.93 -9.02
C ASP A 123 -2.45 12.05 -8.23
N PHE A 124 -2.44 11.96 -6.89
CA PHE A 124 -1.93 13.06 -6.07
C PHE A 124 -1.45 12.66 -4.68
N LEU A 125 -0.57 13.50 -4.12
CA LEU A 125 -0.30 13.53 -2.68
C LEU A 125 -1.27 14.48 -2.00
N ALA A 126 -2.10 13.98 -1.08
CA ALA A 126 -2.85 14.82 -0.15
C ALA A 126 -1.92 15.21 1.02
N VAL A 127 -1.87 16.50 1.35
CA VAL A 127 -1.15 17.00 2.52
C VAL A 127 -2.17 17.39 3.58
N ILE A 128 -2.18 16.66 4.69
CA ILE A 128 -3.13 16.82 5.79
C ILE A 128 -2.39 17.37 7.00
N ASP A 129 -2.97 18.37 7.68
CA ASP A 129 -2.41 18.88 8.94
C ASP A 129 -2.60 17.85 10.07
N ALA A 130 -1.50 17.28 10.54
CA ALA A 130 -1.45 16.30 11.63
C ALA A 130 -0.97 16.92 12.95
N THR A 131 -1.02 18.25 13.08
CA THR A 131 -0.61 18.98 14.28
C THR A 131 -1.76 19.02 15.28
N GLN A 132 -1.70 18.20 16.34
CA GLN A 132 -2.73 18.18 17.36
C GLN A 132 -2.92 19.57 18.00
N GLY A 133 -4.18 20.00 18.15
CA GLY A 133 -4.52 21.34 18.67
C GLY A 133 -4.51 22.45 17.61
N SER A 134 -4.01 22.20 16.40
CA SER A 134 -4.13 23.14 15.29
C SER A 134 -5.61 23.35 14.89
N PRO A 135 -6.06 24.59 14.58
CA PRO A 135 -7.41 24.85 14.06
C PRO A 135 -7.71 24.17 12.71
N THR A 136 -6.67 23.68 12.04
CA THR A 136 -6.76 22.94 10.79
C THR A 136 -6.38 21.48 10.92
N TYR A 137 -6.23 20.96 12.15
CA TYR A 137 -6.00 19.54 12.40
C TYR A 137 -7.04 18.67 11.67
N GLY A 138 -6.58 17.70 10.90
CA GLY A 138 -7.44 16.84 10.06
C GLY A 138 -7.97 17.52 8.79
N LYS A 139 -7.42 18.65 8.35
CA LYS A 139 -7.83 19.29 7.08
C LYS A 139 -6.80 19.06 5.99
N VAL A 140 -7.28 18.83 4.77
CA VAL A 140 -6.44 18.83 3.57
C VAL A 140 -6.05 20.27 3.25
N VAL A 141 -4.75 20.56 3.28
CA VAL A 141 -4.20 21.91 3.00
C VAL A 141 -3.53 22.02 1.63
N ASN A 142 -3.22 20.88 1.00
CA ASN A 142 -2.70 20.82 -0.35
C ASN A 142 -3.11 19.50 -1.00
N THR A 143 -3.36 19.54 -2.31
CA THR A 143 -3.24 18.36 -3.15
C THR A 143 -2.20 18.61 -4.23
N ALA A 144 -1.15 17.82 -4.21
CA ALA A 144 -0.06 17.87 -5.18
C ALA A 144 -0.30 16.81 -6.25
N THR A 145 -0.97 17.20 -7.35
CA THR A 145 -1.30 16.30 -8.45
C THR A 145 -0.07 16.02 -9.31
N VAL A 146 0.04 14.80 -9.84
CA VAL A 146 1.11 14.44 -10.79
C VAL A 146 0.59 14.35 -12.22
N GLY A 147 1.50 14.49 -13.18
CA GLY A 147 1.23 14.22 -14.58
C GLY A 147 2.52 14.07 -15.39
N PRO A 148 2.42 13.67 -16.67
CA PRO A 148 1.20 13.40 -17.43
C PRO A 148 0.60 12.00 -17.19
N LEU A 149 1.23 11.15 -16.38
CA LEU A 149 0.70 9.82 -16.11
C LEU A 149 -0.56 9.91 -15.24
N VAL A 150 -1.53 9.08 -15.56
CA VAL A 150 -2.80 8.90 -14.85
C VAL A 150 -3.07 7.41 -14.69
N GLU A 151 -3.96 7.04 -13.78
CA GLU A 151 -4.21 5.64 -13.43
C GLU A 151 -2.93 4.90 -13.02
N ASN A 152 -2.04 5.60 -12.31
CA ASN A 152 -0.75 5.05 -11.93
C ASN A 152 -0.87 3.91 -10.92
N GLU A 153 -2.01 3.83 -10.22
CA GLU A 153 -2.18 3.07 -8.99
C GLU A 153 -1.13 3.48 -7.95
N PRO A 154 -1.30 4.66 -7.33
CA PRO A 154 -0.55 5.06 -6.15
C PRO A 154 -0.52 3.97 -5.09
N HIS A 155 0.66 3.43 -4.80
CA HIS A 155 0.83 2.32 -3.87
C HIS A 155 1.75 2.71 -2.70
N HIS A 156 2.95 2.13 -2.53
CA HIS A 156 3.78 2.51 -1.38
C HIS A 156 4.68 3.74 -1.59
N MET A 157 4.88 4.45 -0.48
CA MET A 157 6.06 5.26 -0.21
C MET A 157 7.02 4.49 0.72
N GLN A 158 8.11 5.12 1.17
CA GLN A 158 8.89 4.57 2.28
C GLN A 158 8.08 4.53 3.59
N TYR A 159 8.49 3.67 4.53
CA TYR A 159 7.76 3.43 5.80
C TYR A 159 7.94 4.51 6.86
N VAL A 160 9.03 5.26 6.80
CA VAL A 160 9.38 6.33 7.76
C VAL A 160 10.17 7.40 7.03
N TRP A 161 10.00 8.65 7.44
CA TRP A 161 10.73 9.79 6.88
C TRP A 161 11.66 10.39 7.93
N HIS A 162 12.88 10.67 7.52
CA HIS A 162 13.87 11.43 8.29
C HIS A 162 14.15 12.77 7.63
N LYS A 163 14.65 13.73 8.42
CA LYS A 163 14.99 15.06 7.92
C LYS A 163 15.89 15.00 6.67
N GLY A 164 15.46 15.66 5.60
CA GLY A 164 16.20 15.73 4.33
C GLY A 164 15.97 14.54 3.39
N ASP A 165 15.17 13.55 3.79
CA ASP A 165 14.85 12.41 2.92
C ASP A 165 14.07 12.86 1.69
N THR A 166 14.39 12.25 0.56
CA THR A 166 13.54 12.23 -0.63
C THR A 166 12.37 11.30 -0.37
N ILE A 167 11.16 11.69 -0.77
CA ILE A 167 10.03 10.76 -0.79
C ILE A 167 10.03 10.01 -2.12
N TYR A 168 10.16 8.69 -2.05
CA TYR A 168 10.00 7.81 -3.20
C TYR A 168 8.58 7.25 -3.19
N ALA A 169 7.87 7.36 -4.31
CA ALA A 169 6.49 6.91 -4.41
C ALA A 169 6.28 6.04 -5.65
N GLY A 170 5.76 4.83 -5.45
CA GLY A 170 5.46 3.87 -6.50
C GLY A 170 4.18 4.21 -7.26
N ALA A 171 4.27 4.08 -8.59
CA ALA A 171 3.16 4.04 -9.52
C ALA A 171 3.05 2.60 -10.06
N LEU A 172 2.27 1.78 -9.36
CA LEU A 172 2.30 0.32 -9.49
C LEU A 172 1.94 -0.15 -10.90
N PHE A 173 0.90 0.43 -11.53
CA PHE A 173 0.49 0.06 -12.90
C PHE A 173 1.36 0.67 -13.97
N ALA A 174 1.85 1.90 -13.76
CA ALA A 174 2.70 2.57 -14.73
C ALA A 174 4.16 2.07 -14.68
N ALA A 175 4.51 1.24 -13.70
CA ALA A 175 5.87 0.82 -13.39
C ALA A 175 6.87 1.99 -13.32
N ALA A 176 6.44 3.06 -12.65
CA ALA A 176 7.23 4.27 -12.45
C ALA A 176 7.47 4.56 -10.96
N THR A 177 8.54 5.30 -10.67
CA THR A 177 8.86 5.76 -9.31
C THR A 177 9.07 7.27 -9.34
N TYR A 178 8.29 8.00 -8.56
CA TYR A 178 8.46 9.43 -8.37
C TYR A 178 9.40 9.71 -7.21
N ALA A 179 10.22 10.76 -7.32
CA ALA A 179 11.00 11.33 -6.23
C ALA A 179 10.51 12.75 -5.92
N PHE A 180 10.08 13.00 -4.69
CA PHE A 180 9.58 14.32 -4.25
C PHE A 180 10.49 14.96 -3.21
N ASP A 181 10.60 16.29 -3.29
CA ASP A 181 11.19 17.16 -2.27
C ASP A 181 10.09 17.74 -1.40
N VAL A 182 10.23 17.55 -0.09
CA VAL A 182 9.29 17.97 0.96
C VAL A 182 9.90 18.94 1.98
N SER A 183 11.10 19.47 1.69
CA SER A 183 11.81 20.41 2.57
C SER A 183 11.01 21.69 2.87
N ALA A 184 10.06 22.05 2.00
CA ALA A 184 9.26 23.28 2.05
C ALA A 184 7.75 23.04 2.20
N LEU A 185 7.34 21.95 2.88
CA LEU A 185 5.93 21.66 3.14
C LEU A 185 5.17 22.87 3.72
N PRO A 186 3.89 23.08 3.32
CA PRO A 186 3.03 22.11 2.63
C PRO A 186 3.20 22.04 1.10
N GLN A 187 4.13 22.79 0.50
CA GLN A 187 4.44 22.70 -0.92
C GLN A 187 5.46 21.57 -1.20
N LEU A 188 5.20 20.79 -2.26
CA LEU A 188 6.11 19.77 -2.76
C LEU A 188 6.77 20.20 -4.08
N LYS A 189 7.93 19.65 -4.38
CA LYS A 189 8.57 19.74 -5.69
C LYS A 189 8.90 18.35 -6.23
N LEU A 190 8.99 18.23 -7.55
CA LEU A 190 9.41 16.99 -8.19
C LEU A 190 10.93 17.01 -8.26
N LYS A 191 11.63 16.01 -7.74
CA LYS A 191 13.08 15.86 -7.96
C LYS A 191 13.35 15.12 -9.26
N GLY A 192 12.60 14.05 -9.52
CA GLY A 192 12.69 13.28 -10.73
C GLY A 192 11.69 12.12 -10.77
N ILE A 193 11.80 11.31 -11.82
CA ILE A 193 10.96 10.15 -12.05
C ILE A 193 11.79 9.07 -12.77
N SER A 194 11.65 7.82 -12.32
CA SER A 194 12.07 6.62 -13.05
C SER A 194 10.91 6.10 -13.88
N LEU A 195 11.15 5.81 -15.16
CA LEU A 195 10.18 5.21 -16.07
C LEU A 195 10.47 3.72 -16.30
N PRO A 196 9.50 2.93 -16.80
CA PRO A 196 9.71 1.49 -17.08
C PRO A 196 10.88 1.19 -18.02
N THR A 197 11.25 2.14 -18.87
CA THR A 197 12.41 2.04 -19.77
C THR A 197 13.75 2.05 -19.05
N GLN A 198 13.78 2.46 -17.78
CA GLN A 198 14.97 2.53 -16.94
C GLN A 198 15.08 1.32 -16.01
N THR A 199 13.97 0.65 -15.72
CA THR A 199 13.89 -0.59 -14.92
C THR A 199 13.43 -1.74 -15.80
N LEU A 200 14.22 -2.14 -16.79
CA LEU A 200 13.81 -3.19 -17.74
C LEU A 200 13.81 -4.60 -17.11
N GLY A 201 14.59 -4.80 -16.05
CA GLY A 201 14.68 -6.07 -15.31
C GLY A 201 13.50 -6.34 -14.38
N GLY A 202 12.77 -5.29 -13.99
CA GLY A 202 11.68 -5.35 -13.04
C GLY A 202 10.48 -4.51 -13.43
N SER A 203 9.31 -4.86 -12.92
CA SER A 203 8.08 -4.09 -13.06
C SER A 203 7.32 -4.08 -11.75
N VAL A 204 6.23 -3.32 -11.66
CA VAL A 204 5.38 -3.28 -10.46
C VAL A 204 6.19 -2.85 -9.22
N PRO A 205 6.65 -1.58 -9.19
CA PRO A 205 7.31 -1.02 -8.02
C PRO A 205 6.34 -1.06 -6.84
N ASP A 206 6.85 -1.50 -5.70
CA ASP A 206 6.05 -1.73 -4.52
C ASP A 206 6.53 -0.86 -3.36
N ALA A 207 7.55 -1.27 -2.60
CA ALA A 207 8.00 -0.61 -1.37
C ALA A 207 9.42 -0.01 -1.48
N TYR A 208 9.74 0.91 -0.54
CA TYR A 208 11.01 1.65 -0.53
C TYR A 208 11.64 1.73 0.86
N TRP A 209 12.98 1.70 0.90
CA TRP A 209 13.77 1.99 2.09
C TRP A 209 14.88 3.00 1.77
N VAL A 210 14.85 4.15 2.44
CA VAL A 210 15.84 5.23 2.28
C VAL A 210 17.06 4.94 3.16
N LEU A 211 18.25 5.09 2.59
CA LEU A 211 19.54 4.92 3.25
C LEU A 211 20.05 6.24 3.82
N LYS A 212 21.02 6.18 4.73
CA LYS A 212 21.65 7.36 5.36
C LYS A 212 22.32 8.33 4.38
N ASP A 213 22.68 7.89 3.19
CA ASP A 213 23.21 8.75 2.13
C ASP A 213 22.11 9.42 1.27
N GLY A 214 20.85 9.16 1.60
CA GLY A 214 19.66 9.66 0.92
C GLY A 214 19.29 8.89 -0.36
N THR A 215 20.07 7.88 -0.77
CA THR A 215 19.66 6.95 -1.82
C THR A 215 18.62 5.96 -1.29
N ALA A 216 17.96 5.19 -2.15
CA ALA A 216 16.94 4.24 -1.71
C ALA A 216 17.00 2.90 -2.46
N TYR A 217 16.70 1.82 -1.75
CA TYR A 217 16.30 0.56 -2.38
C TYR A 217 14.79 0.56 -2.58
N GLY A 218 14.35 0.14 -3.76
CA GLY A 218 12.95 -0.12 -4.09
C GLY A 218 12.76 -1.57 -4.52
N THR A 219 11.66 -2.19 -4.11
CA THR A 219 11.27 -3.53 -4.56
C THR A 219 10.39 -3.42 -5.80
N TYR A 220 10.69 -4.27 -6.78
CA TYR A 220 9.93 -4.42 -8.00
C TYR A 220 9.43 -5.85 -8.04
N MET A 221 8.18 -6.06 -7.66
CA MET A 221 7.61 -7.40 -7.50
C MET A 221 7.56 -8.16 -8.83
N GLY A 222 7.29 -7.44 -9.90
CA GLY A 222 7.08 -7.98 -11.23
C GLY A 222 8.39 -8.24 -11.95
N GLY A 223 8.41 -9.28 -12.79
CA GLY A 223 9.58 -9.58 -13.63
C GLY A 223 9.81 -8.59 -14.78
N PRO A 224 10.80 -8.89 -15.65
CA PRO A 224 11.20 -8.03 -16.75
C PRO A 224 10.04 -7.53 -17.59
N VAL A 225 10.11 -6.28 -18.06
CA VAL A 225 9.02 -5.62 -18.82
C VAL A 225 8.60 -6.46 -20.04
N VAL A 226 9.54 -7.18 -20.65
CA VAL A 226 9.28 -8.15 -21.72
C VAL A 226 9.66 -9.57 -21.29
N PRO A 227 8.91 -10.62 -21.69
CA PRO A 227 9.28 -11.99 -21.38
C PRO A 227 10.57 -12.40 -22.12
N GLY A 228 11.38 -13.25 -21.48
CA GLY A 228 12.65 -13.74 -22.02
C GLY A 228 13.86 -13.41 -21.16
N PRO A 229 15.08 -13.53 -21.70
CA PRO A 229 16.31 -13.23 -20.98
C PRO A 229 16.49 -11.72 -20.75
N TYR A 230 16.82 -11.36 -19.52
CA TYR A 230 17.32 -10.04 -19.15
C TYR A 230 18.71 -10.17 -18.51
N ALA A 231 19.67 -9.38 -18.99
CA ALA A 231 21.04 -9.39 -18.51
C ALA A 231 21.25 -8.24 -17.51
N TYR A 232 21.70 -8.59 -16.32
CA TYR A 232 21.98 -7.68 -15.22
C TYR A 232 23.41 -7.14 -15.28
N GLN A 233 23.65 -6.03 -14.57
CA GLN A 233 24.97 -5.40 -14.50
C GLN A 233 26.03 -6.28 -13.81
N ASP A 234 25.60 -7.20 -12.95
CA ASP A 234 26.46 -8.19 -12.30
C ASP A 234 26.91 -9.33 -13.25
N GLY A 235 26.45 -9.31 -14.51
CA GLY A 235 26.75 -10.31 -15.53
C GLY A 235 25.82 -11.54 -15.49
N SER A 236 24.87 -11.59 -14.55
CA SER A 236 23.86 -12.64 -14.53
C SER A 236 22.77 -12.40 -15.58
N THR A 237 22.14 -13.49 -16.03
CA THR A 237 21.00 -13.43 -16.94
C THR A 237 19.84 -14.19 -16.32
N GLN A 238 18.69 -13.54 -16.16
CA GLN A 238 17.47 -14.16 -15.65
C GLN A 238 16.44 -14.28 -16.76
N ILE A 239 15.73 -15.41 -16.79
CA ILE A 239 14.59 -15.60 -17.70
C ILE A 239 13.33 -15.18 -16.97
N GLY A 240 12.68 -14.12 -17.47
CA GLY A 240 11.41 -13.63 -16.95
C GLY A 240 10.21 -14.06 -17.78
N ASN A 241 9.03 -14.16 -17.15
CA ASN A 241 7.76 -14.42 -17.83
C ASN A 241 6.98 -13.12 -18.15
N GLY A 242 7.65 -11.97 -18.11
CA GLY A 242 7.17 -10.66 -18.56
C GLY A 242 6.61 -9.77 -17.45
N PHE A 243 6.08 -8.61 -17.84
CA PHE A 243 5.53 -7.57 -16.96
C PHE A 243 4.59 -8.13 -15.87
N ALA A 244 4.74 -7.65 -14.63
CA ALA A 244 3.99 -8.13 -13.46
C ALA A 244 4.15 -9.65 -13.18
N GLY A 245 5.13 -10.29 -13.78
CA GLY A 245 5.42 -11.71 -13.63
C GLY A 245 6.53 -11.98 -12.61
N SER A 246 7.38 -12.97 -12.87
CA SER A 246 8.53 -13.36 -12.07
C SER A 246 9.75 -13.62 -12.99
N PRO A 247 10.99 -13.59 -12.46
CA PRO A 247 11.38 -13.07 -11.14
C PRO A 247 11.42 -11.54 -11.11
N GLY A 248 10.98 -10.94 -10.00
CA GLY A 248 11.20 -9.52 -9.71
C GLY A 248 12.63 -9.21 -9.23
N GLU A 249 12.83 -7.99 -8.73
CA GLU A 249 14.17 -7.46 -8.41
C GLU A 249 14.18 -6.39 -7.32
N VAL A 250 15.38 -6.05 -6.86
CA VAL A 250 15.65 -4.86 -6.05
C VAL A 250 16.38 -3.82 -6.91
N VAL A 251 15.85 -2.60 -6.93
CA VAL A 251 16.42 -1.48 -7.68
C VAL A 251 16.99 -0.47 -6.69
N HIS A 252 18.20 0.04 -6.95
CA HIS A 252 18.82 1.12 -6.18
C HIS A 252 18.66 2.44 -6.91
N PHE A 253 18.21 3.47 -6.22
CA PHE A 253 17.93 4.79 -6.77
C PHE A 253 18.76 5.88 -6.11
N ASP A 254 19.18 6.86 -6.91
CA ASP A 254 19.68 8.13 -6.36
C ASP A 254 18.52 8.98 -5.81
N GLN A 255 18.86 10.11 -5.20
CA GLN A 255 17.93 11.09 -4.63
C GLN A 255 16.96 11.75 -5.64
N ASN A 256 17.06 11.47 -6.94
CA ASN A 256 16.21 11.99 -8.00
C ASN A 256 15.48 10.85 -8.75
N ALA A 257 15.39 9.67 -8.14
CA ALA A 257 14.86 8.45 -8.76
C ALA A 257 15.61 8.01 -10.03
N GLN A 258 16.88 8.36 -10.19
CA GLN A 258 17.72 7.74 -11.23
C GLN A 258 18.16 6.36 -10.77
N VAL A 259 18.01 5.37 -11.65
CA VAL A 259 18.42 3.99 -11.39
C VAL A 259 19.95 3.92 -11.33
N LEU A 260 20.48 3.56 -10.17
CA LEU A 260 21.90 3.28 -9.93
C LEU A 260 22.23 1.82 -10.27
N SER A 261 21.39 0.87 -9.85
CA SER A 261 21.52 -0.54 -10.21
C SER A 261 20.18 -1.29 -10.17
N GLN A 262 20.09 -2.35 -10.96
CA GLN A 262 19.02 -3.36 -10.94
C GLN A 262 19.65 -4.67 -10.50
N ASN A 263 19.04 -5.36 -9.52
CA ASN A 263 19.67 -6.48 -8.83
C ASN A 263 18.71 -7.67 -8.73
N PRO A 264 19.05 -8.82 -9.33
CA PRO A 264 18.12 -9.93 -9.49
C PRO A 264 17.75 -10.55 -8.14
N ALA A 265 16.46 -10.75 -7.90
CA ALA A 265 16.00 -11.50 -6.73
C ALA A 265 15.99 -13.02 -6.97
N ALA A 266 16.09 -13.48 -8.23
CA ALA A 266 16.12 -14.90 -8.54
C ALA A 266 17.38 -15.62 -8.02
N THR A 267 17.20 -16.87 -7.61
CA THR A 267 18.32 -17.78 -7.31
C THR A 267 18.83 -18.43 -8.60
N PRO A 268 20.16 -18.59 -8.81
CA PRO A 268 20.68 -19.22 -10.02
C PRO A 268 20.20 -20.66 -10.23
N GLN A 269 19.86 -21.38 -9.16
CA GLN A 269 19.42 -22.77 -9.19
C GLN A 269 17.90 -22.91 -9.41
N GLY A 270 17.14 -21.82 -9.24
CA GLY A 270 15.69 -21.86 -9.14
C GLY A 270 15.21 -22.15 -7.72
N ASP A 271 13.99 -21.72 -7.45
CA ASP A 271 13.32 -21.89 -6.15
C ASP A 271 12.57 -23.24 -6.06
N ASN A 272 11.79 -23.46 -5.00
CA ASN A 272 11.07 -24.71 -4.81
C ASN A 272 9.88 -24.83 -5.76
N ALA A 273 9.98 -25.72 -6.75
CA ALA A 273 8.94 -25.97 -7.75
C ALA A 273 7.55 -26.36 -7.19
N LYS A 274 7.46 -26.84 -5.93
CA LYS A 274 6.19 -27.19 -5.30
C LYS A 274 5.50 -26.02 -4.60
N LEU A 275 6.26 -24.95 -4.34
CA LEU A 275 5.81 -23.79 -3.56
C LEU A 275 5.81 -22.50 -4.37
N CYS A 276 6.38 -22.51 -5.57
CA CYS A 276 6.64 -21.35 -6.40
C CYS A 276 6.10 -21.56 -7.82
N ASP A 277 4.79 -21.40 -8.01
CA ASP A 277 4.19 -21.44 -9.35
C ASP A 277 4.46 -20.14 -10.12
N ASN A 278 4.52 -20.19 -11.45
CA ASN A 278 4.69 -19.00 -12.30
C ASN A 278 3.75 -19.10 -13.50
N LEU A 279 3.12 -17.98 -13.89
CA LEU A 279 2.20 -17.93 -15.02
C LEU A 279 2.52 -16.75 -15.96
N PRO A 280 2.99 -17.02 -17.20
CA PRO A 280 3.38 -18.31 -17.76
C PRO A 280 4.52 -19.00 -16.99
N GLN A 281 4.61 -20.33 -17.12
CA GLN A 281 5.64 -21.13 -16.45
C GLN A 281 7.05 -20.74 -16.91
N LEU A 282 7.98 -20.73 -15.96
CA LEU A 282 9.40 -20.54 -16.19
C LEU A 282 10.12 -21.90 -16.27
N GLY A 283 11.26 -21.94 -16.98
CA GLY A 283 12.10 -23.14 -17.01
C GLY A 283 12.75 -23.47 -15.65
N LYS A 284 12.98 -22.45 -14.81
CA LYS A 284 13.33 -22.58 -13.40
C LYS A 284 12.24 -21.88 -12.59
N PRO A 285 11.60 -22.54 -11.61
CA PRO A 285 10.60 -21.90 -10.77
C PRO A 285 11.23 -20.74 -9.99
N SER A 286 10.42 -19.72 -9.71
CA SER A 286 10.85 -18.56 -8.93
C SER A 286 9.74 -18.12 -7.99
N CYS A 287 10.06 -18.00 -6.71
CA CYS A 287 9.25 -17.29 -5.73
C CYS A 287 9.62 -15.80 -5.67
N ALA A 288 10.56 -15.33 -6.48
CA ALA A 288 11.07 -13.97 -6.41
C ALA A 288 10.04 -12.96 -6.90
N ASN A 289 9.32 -12.37 -5.96
CA ASN A 289 8.38 -11.28 -6.13
C ASN A 289 8.53 -10.35 -4.92
N PRO A 290 9.69 -9.67 -4.79
CA PRO A 290 10.02 -8.90 -3.60
C PRO A 290 8.98 -7.80 -3.36
N HIS A 291 8.48 -7.69 -2.13
CA HIS A 291 7.41 -6.79 -1.71
C HIS A 291 7.93 -5.87 -0.59
N GLY A 292 7.69 -6.19 0.68
CA GLY A 292 8.18 -5.39 1.80
C GLY A 292 9.71 -5.34 1.84
N VAL A 293 10.27 -4.23 2.33
CA VAL A 293 11.73 -3.99 2.29
C VAL A 293 12.23 -3.17 3.49
N GLN A 294 13.28 -3.63 4.17
CA GLN A 294 14.01 -2.84 5.18
C GLN A 294 15.50 -3.16 5.23
N ALA A 295 16.32 -2.15 5.50
CA ALA A 295 17.79 -2.29 5.59
C ALA A 295 18.33 -2.00 7.00
N ARG A 296 19.31 -2.81 7.41
CA ARG A 296 20.20 -2.55 8.54
C ARG A 296 21.60 -2.24 8.03
N GLU A 297 21.84 -0.94 7.83
CA GLU A 297 23.10 -0.45 7.27
C GLU A 297 24.32 -0.71 8.16
N ASP A 298 24.13 -0.75 9.47
CA ASP A 298 25.15 -1.14 10.45
C ASP A 298 25.52 -2.63 10.35
N LEU A 299 24.61 -3.45 9.85
CA LEU A 299 24.81 -4.88 9.59
C LEU A 299 25.12 -5.20 8.13
N ASN A 300 25.15 -4.19 7.25
CA ASN A 300 25.22 -4.35 5.79
C ASN A 300 24.23 -5.39 5.26
N THR A 301 23.01 -5.41 5.82
CA THR A 301 21.99 -6.38 5.46
C THR A 301 20.70 -5.69 5.03
N LEU A 302 20.10 -6.17 3.94
CA LEU A 302 18.75 -5.81 3.51
C LEU A 302 17.88 -7.07 3.59
N VAL A 303 16.60 -6.91 3.94
CA VAL A 303 15.61 -7.98 3.95
C VAL A 303 14.45 -7.58 3.05
N THR A 304 13.99 -8.51 2.22
CA THR A 304 12.75 -8.36 1.45
C THR A 304 11.86 -9.58 1.63
N SER A 305 10.56 -9.40 1.82
CA SER A 305 9.57 -10.47 1.73
C SER A 305 9.19 -10.72 0.26
N ASP A 306 8.65 -11.89 -0.06
CA ASP A 306 7.99 -12.14 -1.34
C ASP A 306 6.48 -12.35 -1.10
N TYR A 307 5.62 -11.58 -1.78
CA TYR A 307 4.16 -11.63 -1.56
C TYR A 307 3.44 -12.54 -2.56
N ALA A 308 3.42 -12.15 -3.83
CA ALA A 308 2.70 -12.87 -4.87
C ALA A 308 3.22 -12.50 -6.26
N GLU A 309 2.97 -13.36 -7.27
CA GLU A 309 3.17 -12.96 -8.67
C GLU A 309 2.11 -11.91 -9.09
N PRO A 310 2.48 -10.62 -9.29
CA PRO A 310 1.51 -9.52 -9.30
C PRO A 310 0.44 -9.60 -10.38
N ARG A 311 0.75 -10.18 -11.54
CA ARG A 311 -0.17 -10.31 -12.69
C ARG A 311 -1.48 -10.98 -12.31
N ASN A 312 -1.43 -11.91 -11.36
CA ASN A 312 -2.58 -12.67 -10.87
C ASN A 312 -3.40 -11.93 -9.80
N ILE A 313 -3.05 -10.66 -9.54
CA ILE A 313 -3.76 -9.73 -8.66
C ILE A 313 -4.22 -8.52 -9.47
N ILE A 314 -3.35 -7.93 -10.31
CA ILE A 314 -3.55 -6.60 -10.88
C ILE A 314 -4.01 -6.56 -12.35
N LEU A 315 -3.78 -7.62 -13.13
CA LEU A 315 -4.07 -7.63 -14.57
C LEU A 315 -5.33 -8.39 -14.96
N ASP A 316 -5.71 -9.43 -14.21
CA ASP A 316 -6.94 -10.20 -14.47
C ASP A 316 -7.50 -10.79 -13.15
N PRO A 317 -8.69 -10.39 -12.67
CA PRO A 317 -9.26 -10.89 -11.42
C PRO A 317 -9.87 -12.30 -11.54
N VAL A 318 -9.41 -13.14 -12.49
CA VAL A 318 -9.82 -14.56 -12.51
C VAL A 318 -9.51 -15.17 -11.15
N LYS A 319 -10.40 -16.06 -10.67
CA LYS A 319 -10.13 -16.92 -9.52
C LYS A 319 -8.68 -17.42 -9.58
N GLN A 320 -7.93 -17.15 -8.52
CA GLN A 320 -6.51 -17.48 -8.45
C GLN A 320 -6.31 -18.95 -8.82
N PRO A 321 -5.59 -19.24 -9.92
CA PRO A 321 -5.53 -20.61 -10.45
C PRO A 321 -4.69 -21.53 -9.58
N SER A 322 -3.87 -20.97 -8.70
CA SER A 322 -3.05 -21.72 -7.75
C SER A 322 -2.79 -20.92 -6.47
N PRO A 323 -2.86 -21.56 -5.29
CA PRO A 323 -2.45 -20.97 -4.01
C PRO A 323 -0.94 -20.74 -3.93
N TYR A 324 -0.13 -21.38 -4.77
CA TYR A 324 1.33 -21.27 -4.79
C TYR A 324 1.86 -20.10 -5.62
N LEU A 325 0.95 -19.28 -6.16
CA LEU A 325 1.28 -17.94 -6.67
C LEU A 325 1.47 -16.93 -5.53
N ARG A 326 1.00 -17.26 -4.32
CA ARG A 326 1.29 -16.55 -3.07
C ARG A 326 2.56 -17.14 -2.46
N ARG A 327 3.58 -16.30 -2.28
CA ARG A 327 4.92 -16.74 -1.96
C ARG A 327 5.08 -16.93 -0.45
N PRO A 328 5.83 -17.95 -0.02
CA PRO A 328 6.15 -18.18 1.39
C PRO A 328 7.61 -17.84 1.71
N THR A 329 8.22 -16.89 0.99
CA THR A 329 9.67 -16.69 1.03
C THR A 329 10.06 -15.29 1.53
N ILE A 330 11.23 -15.26 2.17
CA ILE A 330 11.94 -14.05 2.58
C ILE A 330 13.36 -14.13 2.01
N ARG A 331 13.88 -13.00 1.55
CA ARG A 331 15.21 -12.88 0.97
C ARG A 331 16.06 -11.97 1.84
N THR A 332 17.30 -12.39 2.03
CA THR A 332 18.31 -11.61 2.74
C THR A 332 19.43 -11.27 1.77
N TRP A 333 19.88 -10.02 1.81
CA TRP A 333 20.84 -9.47 0.88
C TRP A 333 22.04 -8.91 1.63
N ASP A 334 23.24 -9.10 1.08
CA ASP A 334 24.44 -8.38 1.46
C ASP A 334 24.48 -7.05 0.70
N ILE A 335 24.48 -5.95 1.44
CA ILE A 335 24.53 -4.59 0.89
C ILE A 335 25.85 -3.88 1.18
N SER A 336 26.91 -4.59 1.58
CA SER A 336 28.23 -4.02 1.86
C SER A 336 28.79 -3.17 0.71
N ASP A 337 28.41 -3.49 -0.52
CA ASP A 337 28.45 -2.59 -1.67
C ASP A 337 27.02 -2.11 -1.97
N ARG A 338 26.74 -0.82 -1.69
CA ARG A 338 25.38 -0.27 -1.81
C ARG A 338 24.85 -0.29 -3.24
N ASN A 339 25.74 -0.15 -4.23
CA ASN A 339 25.35 -0.16 -5.64
C ASN A 339 25.22 -1.57 -6.21
N HIS A 340 25.65 -2.61 -5.48
CA HIS A 340 25.59 -4.00 -5.95
C HIS A 340 25.10 -4.92 -4.83
N PRO A 341 23.86 -4.74 -4.33
CA PRO A 341 23.30 -5.65 -3.33
C PRO A 341 23.23 -7.08 -3.89
N LYS A 342 23.70 -8.04 -3.09
CA LYS A 342 23.79 -9.46 -3.50
C LYS A 342 22.85 -10.30 -2.69
N LEU A 343 22.02 -11.10 -3.37
CA LEU A 343 21.19 -12.09 -2.70
C LEU A 343 22.07 -13.09 -1.96
N LYS A 344 21.90 -13.16 -0.63
CA LYS A 344 22.69 -14.00 0.27
C LYS A 344 21.95 -15.29 0.64
N ALA A 345 20.66 -15.17 0.98
CA ALA A 345 19.85 -16.29 1.42
C ALA A 345 18.39 -16.12 1.00
N VAL A 346 17.71 -17.26 0.83
CA VAL A 346 16.26 -17.36 0.64
C VAL A 346 15.73 -18.31 1.71
N SER A 347 14.87 -17.80 2.57
CA SER A 347 14.23 -18.57 3.64
C SER A 347 12.79 -18.89 3.24
N TYR A 348 12.34 -20.10 3.56
CA TYR A 348 10.96 -20.52 3.37
C TYR A 348 10.27 -20.55 4.73
N LEU A 349 9.22 -19.76 4.87
CA LEU A 349 8.36 -19.81 6.04
C LEU A 349 7.65 -21.16 6.09
N GLN A 350 7.51 -21.68 7.31
CA GLN A 350 6.89 -22.98 7.55
C GLN A 350 5.39 -22.82 7.76
N ASP A 351 4.65 -23.84 7.35
CA ASP A 351 3.25 -23.98 7.73
C ASP A 351 3.14 -24.29 9.23
N GLY A 352 2.09 -23.77 9.86
CA GLY A 352 1.82 -23.90 11.29
C GLY A 352 0.70 -24.89 11.60
N PRO A 353 0.15 -24.86 12.83
CA PRO A 353 -0.83 -25.84 13.30
C PRO A 353 -2.23 -25.74 12.68
N ARG A 354 -2.56 -24.65 11.97
CA ARG A 354 -3.82 -24.49 11.20
C ARG A 354 -3.71 -25.00 9.76
N ALA A 355 -2.51 -25.29 9.28
CA ALA A 355 -2.30 -25.69 7.89
C ALA A 355 -3.16 -26.88 7.48
N ASN A 356 -3.80 -26.74 6.32
CA ASN A 356 -4.69 -27.74 5.76
C ASN A 356 -4.28 -28.03 4.31
N PRO A 357 -3.80 -29.24 3.97
CA PRO A 357 -3.42 -29.58 2.60
C PRO A 357 -4.53 -29.43 1.56
N ALA A 358 -5.81 -29.46 1.98
CA ALA A 358 -6.95 -29.22 1.10
C ALA A 358 -7.20 -27.73 0.82
N ASP A 359 -6.65 -26.84 1.65
CA ASP A 359 -6.75 -25.39 1.52
C ASP A 359 -5.41 -24.71 1.86
N PRO A 360 -4.38 -24.94 1.03
CA PRO A 360 -3.03 -24.46 1.32
C PRO A 360 -2.90 -22.95 1.13
N LEU A 361 -3.93 -22.24 0.63
CA LEU A 361 -3.93 -20.77 0.50
C LEU A 361 -3.90 -20.09 1.88
N HIS A 362 -4.58 -20.70 2.86
CA HIS A 362 -4.81 -20.14 4.19
C HIS A 362 -3.87 -20.70 5.26
N SER A 363 -2.80 -21.40 4.83
CA SER A 363 -1.74 -21.85 5.74
C SER A 363 -0.86 -20.67 6.14
N GLU A 364 -0.32 -20.73 7.35
CA GLU A 364 0.39 -19.63 8.03
C GLU A 364 1.50 -19.03 7.19
N SER A 365 2.17 -19.82 6.35
CA SER A 365 3.29 -19.37 5.54
C SER A 365 2.91 -18.49 4.35
N ARG A 366 1.62 -18.28 4.05
CA ARG A 366 1.19 -17.86 2.71
C ARG A 366 1.06 -16.37 2.53
N ALA A 367 1.72 -15.89 1.47
CA ALA A 367 1.71 -14.52 1.01
C ALA A 367 2.42 -13.59 2.00
N VAL A 368 3.73 -13.74 2.08
CA VAL A 368 4.57 -12.91 2.95
C VAL A 368 4.53 -11.49 2.44
N MET A 369 3.79 -10.62 3.13
CA MET A 369 3.53 -9.28 2.63
C MET A 369 4.59 -8.32 3.14
N GLU A 370 4.47 -7.87 4.38
CA GLU A 370 5.40 -6.90 4.95
C GLU A 370 6.48 -7.54 5.83
N THR A 371 7.65 -6.90 5.85
CA THR A 371 8.78 -7.27 6.71
C THR A 371 9.32 -6.05 7.44
N THR A 372 9.82 -6.27 8.65
CA THR A 372 10.47 -5.24 9.45
C THR A 372 11.67 -5.78 10.21
N VAL A 373 12.65 -4.92 10.48
CA VAL A 373 13.84 -5.27 11.28
C VAL A 373 13.72 -4.73 12.69
N THR A 374 14.38 -5.38 13.64
CA THR A 374 14.78 -4.72 14.89
C THR A 374 15.74 -3.58 14.59
N ASN A 375 15.80 -2.56 15.45
CA ASN A 375 16.44 -1.28 15.18
C ASN A 375 17.66 -1.01 16.07
N LEU A 376 17.66 -1.51 17.30
CA LEU A 376 18.70 -1.18 18.28
C LEU A 376 20.02 -1.90 17.98
N PRO A 377 21.16 -1.27 18.32
CA PRO A 377 22.46 -1.93 18.23
C PRO A 377 22.48 -3.26 18.99
N GLY A 378 22.99 -4.31 18.36
CA GLY A 378 23.05 -5.65 18.94
C GLY A 378 21.79 -6.49 18.71
N HIS A 379 20.64 -5.88 18.45
CA HIS A 379 19.48 -6.61 17.93
C HIS A 379 19.68 -6.81 16.43
N LYS A 380 19.61 -8.06 15.97
CA LYS A 380 19.80 -8.44 14.57
C LYS A 380 18.59 -9.15 13.98
N GLY A 381 17.49 -9.13 14.71
CA GLY A 381 16.30 -9.87 14.31
C GLY A 381 15.48 -9.12 13.26
N ALA A 382 14.59 -9.87 12.61
CA ALA A 382 13.58 -9.35 11.71
C ALA A 382 12.28 -10.14 11.84
N PHE A 383 11.18 -9.47 11.50
CA PHE A 383 9.83 -10.00 11.47
C PHE A 383 9.30 -9.99 10.04
N ALA A 384 8.36 -10.88 9.75
CA ALA A 384 7.59 -10.89 8.54
C ALA A 384 6.17 -11.36 8.82
N GLU A 385 5.18 -10.73 8.19
CA GLU A 385 3.78 -11.14 8.31
C GLU A 385 3.26 -11.74 7.00
N THR A 386 2.21 -12.55 7.12
CA THR A 386 1.57 -13.21 5.99
C THR A 386 0.10 -12.76 5.87
N MET A 387 -0.26 -12.25 4.69
CA MET A 387 -1.62 -11.70 4.48
C MET A 387 -2.69 -12.79 4.50
N GLN A 388 -2.52 -13.86 3.71
CA GLN A 388 -3.50 -14.97 3.67
C GLN A 388 -3.28 -15.95 4.80
N GLY A 389 -2.03 -16.14 5.23
CA GLY A 389 -1.72 -16.99 6.36
C GLY A 389 -2.26 -16.42 7.67
N GLY A 390 -2.12 -15.12 7.90
CA GLY A 390 -2.49 -14.43 9.13
C GLY A 390 -1.60 -14.82 10.30
N ALA A 391 -0.29 -14.75 10.08
CA ALA A 391 0.73 -15.11 11.06
C ALA A 391 1.95 -14.18 10.94
N ILE A 392 2.69 -14.04 12.03
CA ILE A 392 3.93 -13.29 12.12
C ILE A 392 5.07 -14.26 12.46
N PHE A 393 6.13 -14.17 11.67
CA PHE A 393 7.36 -14.94 11.79
C PHE A 393 8.50 -14.06 12.26
N TYR A 394 9.48 -14.67 12.92
CA TYR A 394 10.67 -13.99 13.43
C TYR A 394 11.93 -14.81 13.17
N THR A 395 13.00 -14.11 12.82
CA THR A 395 14.37 -14.63 12.92
C THR A 395 15.18 -13.73 13.87
N PRO A 396 16.00 -14.28 14.77
CA PRO A 396 16.80 -13.49 15.70
C PRO A 396 18.09 -12.90 15.09
N ASP A 397 18.56 -13.43 13.95
CA ASP A 397 19.78 -12.95 13.31
C ASP A 397 19.72 -13.02 11.77
N ILE A 398 19.43 -11.89 11.12
CA ILE A 398 19.46 -11.74 9.65
C ILE A 398 20.88 -11.80 9.08
N THR A 399 21.91 -11.66 9.91
CA THR A 399 23.32 -11.76 9.49
C THR A 399 23.81 -13.21 9.43
N ALA A 400 23.03 -14.17 9.93
CA ALA A 400 23.30 -15.59 9.76
C ALA A 400 23.42 -15.96 8.27
N LYS A 401 24.22 -17.00 7.98
CA LYS A 401 24.36 -17.51 6.61
C LYS A 401 23.02 -18.04 6.09
N ASP A 402 22.32 -18.77 6.97
CA ASP A 402 21.02 -19.36 6.72
C ASP A 402 20.09 -18.89 7.86
N PRO A 403 19.43 -17.72 7.73
CA PRO A 403 18.52 -17.21 8.78
C PRO A 403 17.36 -18.18 9.02
N HIS A 404 17.16 -18.59 10.27
CA HIS A 404 16.07 -19.48 10.65
C HIS A 404 14.87 -18.67 11.12
N TRP A 405 13.73 -18.89 10.47
CA TRP A 405 12.47 -18.21 10.76
C TRP A 405 11.50 -19.16 11.45
N ILE A 406 10.85 -18.69 12.51
CA ILE A 406 9.76 -19.41 13.20
C ILE A 406 8.53 -18.54 13.32
N GLU A 407 7.36 -19.17 13.30
CA GLU A 407 6.11 -18.51 13.68
C GLU A 407 6.18 -18.13 15.18
N VAL A 408 5.95 -16.85 15.47
CA VAL A 408 5.96 -16.32 16.83
C VAL A 408 4.61 -15.76 17.26
N PHE A 409 3.72 -15.47 16.32
CA PHE A 409 2.39 -14.98 16.62
C PHE A 409 1.40 -15.35 15.51
N ASP A 410 0.15 -15.63 15.89
CA ASP A 410 -0.95 -15.92 14.97
C ASP A 410 -2.06 -14.89 15.19
N ASP A 411 -2.61 -14.33 14.11
CA ASP A 411 -3.63 -13.28 14.18
C ASP A 411 -4.91 -13.72 14.88
N GLY A 412 -5.16 -15.03 14.96
CA GLY A 412 -6.25 -15.61 15.75
C GLY A 412 -6.20 -15.20 17.22
N THR A 413 -5.00 -14.94 17.75
CA THR A 413 -4.80 -14.43 19.12
C THR A 413 -5.25 -12.97 19.27
N ALA A 414 -5.15 -12.15 18.22
CA ALA A 414 -5.58 -10.74 18.21
C ALA A 414 -7.06 -10.54 17.85
N GLY A 415 -7.72 -11.53 17.25
CA GLY A 415 -9.11 -11.43 16.77
C GLY A 415 -10.08 -10.88 17.82
N LYS A 416 -10.20 -11.54 18.98
CA LYS A 416 -11.09 -11.12 20.08
C LYS A 416 -10.65 -9.81 20.75
N PRO A 417 -9.35 -9.57 21.02
CA PRO A 417 -8.88 -8.25 21.46
C PRO A 417 -9.28 -7.10 20.54
N ILE A 418 -9.28 -7.28 19.21
CA ILE A 418 -9.72 -6.25 18.26
C ILE A 418 -11.24 -6.04 18.38
N TYR A 419 -11.99 -7.13 18.28
CA TYR A 419 -13.45 -7.09 18.33
C TYR A 419 -14.00 -8.37 18.95
N SER A 420 -14.78 -8.23 20.02
CA SER A 420 -15.18 -9.36 20.88
C SER A 420 -16.01 -10.44 20.18
N GLN A 421 -16.61 -10.14 19.02
CA GLN A 421 -17.40 -11.10 18.23
C GLN A 421 -16.58 -11.83 17.17
N ASN A 422 -15.31 -11.46 16.96
CA ASN A 422 -14.42 -12.22 16.08
C ASN A 422 -14.19 -13.62 16.64
N ASP A 423 -13.96 -14.59 15.75
CA ASP A 423 -13.38 -15.86 16.14
C ASP A 423 -11.86 -15.72 16.43
N SER A 424 -11.23 -16.84 16.74
CA SER A 424 -9.80 -16.91 17.03
C SER A 424 -9.01 -17.59 15.90
N ASN A 425 -9.48 -17.50 14.65
CA ASN A 425 -8.78 -18.05 13.49
C ASN A 425 -8.05 -16.93 12.73
N GLY A 426 -6.72 -16.99 12.66
CA GLY A 426 -5.89 -16.01 11.94
C GLY A 426 -5.99 -16.08 10.42
N ALA A 427 -6.37 -17.22 9.84
CA ALA A 427 -6.43 -17.41 8.38
C ALA A 427 -7.16 -16.26 7.68
N SER A 428 -6.57 -15.68 6.63
CA SER A 428 -7.14 -14.55 5.88
C SER A 428 -7.55 -13.36 6.76
N SER A 429 -6.78 -13.06 7.80
CA SER A 429 -6.84 -11.77 8.53
C SER A 429 -6.49 -10.58 7.63
N ASN A 430 -5.79 -10.83 6.52
CA ASN A 430 -5.36 -9.85 5.53
C ASN A 430 -4.52 -8.73 6.16
N GLY A 431 -3.48 -9.12 6.89
CA GLY A 431 -2.38 -8.24 7.28
C GLY A 431 -1.82 -7.50 6.08
N GLY A 432 -1.52 -6.21 6.27
CA GLY A 432 -0.89 -5.42 5.21
C GLY A 432 0.11 -4.37 5.64
N TRP A 433 0.35 -4.25 6.94
CA TRP A 433 1.41 -3.39 7.45
C TRP A 433 1.99 -3.92 8.75
N LEU A 434 3.31 -3.94 8.84
CA LEU A 434 4.07 -4.42 9.99
C LEU A 434 5.27 -3.50 10.25
N GLN A 435 5.38 -2.95 11.46
CA GLN A 435 6.54 -2.12 11.83
C GLN A 435 6.98 -2.34 13.27
N THR A 436 8.29 -2.54 13.44
CA THR A 436 8.92 -2.57 14.77
C THR A 436 9.06 -1.14 15.28
N SER A 437 8.75 -0.90 16.56
CA SER A 437 9.00 0.41 17.16
C SER A 437 10.50 0.72 17.15
N PRO A 438 10.93 1.98 16.98
CA PRO A 438 12.36 2.30 16.91
C PRO A 438 13.17 1.91 18.15
N ASP A 439 12.50 1.72 19.31
CA ASP A 439 13.09 1.22 20.55
C ASP A 439 12.98 -0.30 20.76
N ASP A 440 12.52 -1.05 19.74
CA ASP A 440 12.33 -2.52 19.74
C ASP A 440 11.47 -3.07 20.89
N ARG A 441 10.55 -2.25 21.41
CA ARG A 441 9.62 -2.67 22.46
C ARG A 441 8.33 -3.24 21.90
N PHE A 442 7.87 -2.69 20.79
CA PHE A 442 6.58 -3.02 20.22
C PHE A 442 6.69 -3.41 18.75
N LEU A 443 5.74 -4.24 18.32
CA LEU A 443 5.48 -4.52 16.92
C LEU A 443 4.05 -4.07 16.61
N TYR A 444 3.90 -3.15 15.66
CA TYR A 444 2.62 -2.62 15.22
C TYR A 444 2.14 -3.40 14.00
N HIS A 445 0.88 -3.79 13.99
CA HIS A 445 0.29 -4.53 12.87
C HIS A 445 -1.10 -4.02 12.50
N ALA A 446 -1.32 -3.82 11.21
CA ALA A 446 -2.62 -3.46 10.63
C ALA A 446 -3.20 -4.66 9.87
N VAL A 447 -4.45 -5.01 10.18
CA VAL A 447 -5.19 -6.11 9.54
C VAL A 447 -6.54 -5.61 9.03
N GLN A 448 -6.87 -5.96 7.78
CA GLN A 448 -8.20 -5.63 7.22
C GLN A 448 -9.31 -6.44 7.89
N GLY A 449 -8.95 -7.59 8.45
CA GLY A 449 -9.89 -8.63 8.85
C GLY A 449 -10.29 -9.50 7.66
N ARG A 450 -11.14 -10.48 7.96
CA ARG A 450 -11.56 -11.49 7.00
C ARG A 450 -12.87 -11.14 6.35
N GLN A 451 -12.92 -11.20 5.02
CA GLN A 451 -14.17 -11.06 4.26
C GLN A 451 -15.12 -12.22 4.54
N LYS A 452 -16.43 -11.96 4.47
CA LYS A 452 -17.45 -13.03 4.54
C LYS A 452 -17.21 -14.05 3.43
N GLY A 453 -17.31 -15.32 3.77
CA GLY A 453 -17.16 -16.41 2.81
C GLY A 453 -15.72 -16.83 2.49
N ALA A 454 -14.71 -16.19 3.10
CA ALA A 454 -13.30 -16.41 2.73
C ALA A 454 -12.83 -17.84 3.02
N LEU A 455 -13.21 -18.41 4.17
CA LEU A 455 -12.88 -19.80 4.54
C LEU A 455 -13.98 -20.81 4.16
N GLY A 456 -14.98 -20.39 3.40
CA GLY A 456 -16.12 -21.20 2.98
C GLY A 456 -17.46 -20.47 3.15
N PRO A 457 -18.56 -21.02 2.60
CA PRO A 457 -19.84 -20.31 2.50
C PRO A 457 -20.44 -19.77 3.82
N ASP A 458 -20.12 -20.42 4.94
CA ASP A 458 -20.64 -20.09 6.26
C ASP A 458 -19.70 -19.18 7.08
N ASP A 459 -18.55 -18.77 6.53
CA ASP A 459 -17.60 -17.89 7.22
C ASP A 459 -18.21 -16.49 7.43
N PRO A 460 -18.45 -16.06 8.68
CA PRO A 460 -19.01 -14.75 8.97
C PRO A 460 -18.03 -13.60 8.72
N GLY A 461 -16.75 -13.91 8.50
CA GLY A 461 -15.66 -12.95 8.42
C GLY A 461 -15.32 -12.34 9.79
N THR A 462 -14.33 -11.45 9.81
CA THR A 462 -13.84 -10.80 11.03
C THR A 462 -13.62 -9.31 10.83
N THR A 463 -13.87 -8.54 11.89
CA THR A 463 -13.52 -7.11 11.97
C THR A 463 -12.01 -6.96 12.08
N GLY A 464 -11.43 -6.09 11.26
CA GLY A 464 -10.01 -5.72 11.33
C GLY A 464 -9.73 -4.52 12.22
N GLY A 465 -8.47 -4.10 12.26
CA GLY A 465 -8.00 -2.99 13.08
C GLY A 465 -6.49 -2.91 13.14
N VAL A 466 -6.01 -2.12 14.10
CA VAL A 466 -4.60 -2.09 14.48
C VAL A 466 -4.44 -2.80 15.81
N TYR A 467 -3.40 -3.60 15.95
CA TYR A 467 -2.99 -4.12 17.26
C TYR A 467 -1.48 -3.97 17.47
N VAL A 468 -1.10 -3.99 18.75
CA VAL A 468 0.28 -3.77 19.20
C VAL A 468 0.71 -4.98 20.02
N LEU A 469 1.86 -5.54 19.66
CA LEU A 469 2.49 -6.64 20.38
C LEU A 469 3.67 -6.13 21.20
N ASP A 470 3.79 -6.56 22.45
CA ASP A 470 5.05 -6.47 23.22
C ASP A 470 5.99 -7.57 22.74
N ILE A 471 7.16 -7.18 22.24
CA ILE A 471 8.19 -8.09 21.70
C ILE A 471 9.45 -8.14 22.57
N GLN A 472 9.48 -7.45 23.72
CA GLN A 472 10.70 -7.26 24.50
C GLN A 472 11.30 -8.58 24.97
N LYS A 473 10.47 -9.54 25.39
CA LYS A 473 10.95 -10.87 25.81
C LYS A 473 11.53 -11.67 24.66
N LEU A 474 10.88 -11.62 23.49
CA LEU A 474 11.31 -12.31 22.28
C LEU A 474 12.68 -11.80 21.85
N VAL A 475 12.84 -10.48 21.74
CA VAL A 475 14.08 -9.83 21.32
C VAL A 475 15.21 -10.07 22.34
N ALA A 476 14.88 -10.14 23.63
CA ALA A 476 15.86 -10.43 24.69
C ALA A 476 16.24 -11.92 24.82
N ALA A 477 15.56 -12.84 24.10
CA ALA A 477 15.77 -14.27 24.27
C ALA A 477 17.14 -14.75 23.79
N GLY A 478 17.72 -14.12 22.76
CA GLY A 478 19.04 -14.47 22.23
C GLY A 478 19.15 -14.26 20.72
N ASP A 479 20.28 -14.68 20.15
CA ASP A 479 20.58 -14.60 18.71
C ASP A 479 20.21 -15.88 17.95
N LYS A 480 19.54 -16.83 18.63
CA LYS A 480 19.19 -18.15 18.12
C LYS A 480 17.75 -18.51 18.42
N VAL A 481 17.13 -19.22 17.47
CA VAL A 481 15.75 -19.70 17.60
C VAL A 481 15.61 -20.69 18.76
N GLU A 482 16.67 -21.44 19.04
CA GLU A 482 16.73 -22.42 20.13
C GLU A 482 16.65 -21.77 21.53
N ASP A 483 17.00 -20.50 21.65
CA ASP A 483 16.99 -19.77 22.93
C ASP A 483 15.59 -19.25 23.28
N ILE A 484 14.73 -19.06 22.27
CA ILE A 484 13.36 -18.56 22.43
C ILE A 484 12.50 -19.62 23.13
N LYS A 485 11.79 -19.26 24.19
CA LYS A 485 10.83 -20.15 24.88
C LYS A 485 9.40 -19.92 24.41
N GLY A 486 8.62 -21.02 24.34
CA GLY A 486 7.26 -21.01 23.80
C GLY A 486 7.25 -21.23 22.28
N ARG A 487 6.12 -21.66 21.71
CA ARG A 487 5.98 -21.98 20.28
C ARG A 487 4.51 -21.89 19.87
N VAL A 488 4.22 -21.56 18.62
CA VAL A 488 2.88 -21.74 18.03
C VAL A 488 2.81 -23.09 17.31
N ASP A 489 2.73 -24.17 18.08
CA ASP A 489 2.84 -25.56 17.58
C ASP A 489 1.53 -26.36 17.70
N THR A 490 0.47 -25.72 18.20
CA THR A 490 -0.85 -26.32 18.38
C THR A 490 -1.93 -25.31 18.03
N LEU A 491 -3.09 -25.81 17.63
CA LEU A 491 -4.24 -24.95 17.30
C LEU A 491 -4.65 -24.06 18.47
N GLU A 492 -4.57 -24.56 19.71
CA GLU A 492 -4.84 -23.78 20.91
C GLU A 492 -3.90 -22.58 21.05
N LYS A 493 -2.59 -22.78 20.81
CA LYS A 493 -1.60 -21.72 20.87
C LYS A 493 -1.70 -20.73 19.71
N ALA A 494 -2.17 -21.14 18.54
CA ALA A 494 -2.52 -20.21 17.47
C ALA A 494 -3.71 -19.31 17.87
N GLN A 495 -4.68 -19.87 18.60
CA GLN A 495 -5.88 -19.15 19.04
C GLN A 495 -5.67 -18.26 20.27
N GLN A 496 -4.69 -18.56 21.12
CA GLN A 496 -4.56 -17.96 22.46
C GLN A 496 -3.16 -17.41 22.76
N GLY A 497 -2.18 -17.62 21.88
CA GLY A 497 -0.79 -17.24 22.03
C GLY A 497 0.12 -18.40 22.42
N GLY A 498 1.37 -18.37 21.95
CA GLY A 498 2.34 -19.44 22.14
C GLY A 498 3.05 -19.47 23.51
N GLY A 499 2.86 -18.43 24.33
CA GLY A 499 3.42 -18.30 25.69
C GLY A 499 4.94 -18.10 25.74
N GLY A 500 5.51 -18.12 26.94
CA GLY A 500 6.96 -17.98 27.13
C GLY A 500 7.48 -16.58 26.77
N ASP A 501 8.39 -16.53 25.80
CA ASP A 501 9.01 -15.31 25.29
C ASP A 501 8.26 -14.76 24.07
N LEU A 502 7.25 -15.46 23.55
CA LEU A 502 6.52 -15.04 22.36
C LEU A 502 5.73 -13.74 22.61
N PRO A 503 5.47 -12.95 21.55
CA PRO A 503 4.80 -11.67 21.68
C PRO A 503 3.39 -11.77 22.27
N THR A 504 2.97 -10.71 22.95
CA THR A 504 1.62 -10.61 23.55
C THR A 504 0.94 -9.33 23.14
N VAL A 505 -0.37 -9.39 22.89
CA VAL A 505 -1.18 -8.19 22.59
C VAL A 505 -1.25 -7.27 23.81
N VAL A 506 -0.79 -6.04 23.67
CA VAL A 506 -0.84 -4.99 24.71
C VAL A 506 -1.81 -3.85 24.38
N GLY A 507 -2.19 -3.73 23.11
CA GLY A 507 -3.17 -2.76 22.65
C GLY A 507 -3.86 -3.22 21.37
N SER A 508 -5.11 -2.81 21.19
CA SER A 508 -5.88 -3.04 19.97
C SER A 508 -6.92 -1.93 19.78
N ALA A 509 -7.15 -1.57 18.53
CA ALA A 509 -8.15 -0.59 18.13
C ALA A 509 -8.85 -1.08 16.86
N PRO A 510 -10.16 -1.40 16.91
CA PRO A 510 -10.89 -1.77 15.72
C PRO A 510 -11.09 -0.55 14.82
N ILE A 511 -11.00 -0.77 13.52
CA ILE A 511 -11.42 0.20 12.50
C ILE A 511 -12.67 -0.39 11.85
N ASN A 512 -13.71 0.42 11.67
CA ASN A 512 -15.02 -0.01 11.19
C ASN A 512 -15.59 -1.22 11.97
N PRO A 513 -15.75 -1.11 13.30
CA PRO A 513 -16.14 -2.22 14.16
C PRO A 513 -17.45 -2.88 13.72
N GLY A 514 -17.45 -4.22 13.63
CA GLY A 514 -18.62 -5.01 13.24
C GLY A 514 -18.80 -5.18 11.73
N VAL A 515 -17.91 -4.63 10.90
CA VAL A 515 -17.93 -4.79 9.45
C VAL A 515 -16.78 -5.72 9.03
N PRO A 516 -17.07 -6.96 8.58
CA PRO A 516 -16.03 -7.89 8.18
C PRO A 516 -15.16 -7.39 7.02
N GLY A 517 -13.84 -7.54 7.15
CA GLY A 517 -12.87 -7.19 6.12
C GLY A 517 -12.79 -5.70 5.78
N ALA A 518 -13.20 -4.81 6.69
CA ALA A 518 -13.21 -3.35 6.48
C ALA A 518 -12.19 -2.59 7.37
N GLY A 519 -11.28 -3.32 8.01
CA GLY A 519 -10.15 -2.73 8.75
C GLY A 519 -9.06 -2.17 7.83
N PRO A 520 -7.98 -1.62 8.39
CA PRO A 520 -6.91 -1.03 7.63
C PRO A 520 -6.07 -2.06 6.89
N HIS A 521 -5.52 -1.66 5.75
CA HIS A 521 -4.53 -2.40 4.99
C HIS A 521 -3.12 -1.84 5.23
N TRP A 522 -2.95 -0.53 5.15
CA TRP A 522 -1.66 0.14 5.33
C TRP A 522 -1.59 0.92 6.65
N GLY A 523 -0.38 1.27 7.07
CA GLY A 523 -0.11 2.15 8.21
C GLY A 523 1.18 2.95 8.08
N ALA A 524 1.33 3.96 8.93
CA ALA A 524 2.63 4.56 9.27
C ALA A 524 2.62 5.05 10.71
N TYR A 525 3.77 5.02 11.37
CA TYR A 525 3.92 5.60 12.70
C TYR A 525 4.55 6.99 12.61
N ASP A 526 4.20 7.83 13.58
CA ASP A 526 4.71 9.19 13.73
C ASP A 526 6.00 9.19 14.55
N ASN A 527 7.13 9.43 13.89
CA ASN A 527 8.45 9.49 14.51
C ASN A 527 8.84 10.88 15.01
N PHE A 528 7.91 11.85 15.12
CA PHE A 528 8.24 13.22 15.54
C PHE A 528 7.51 13.70 16.80
N VAL A 529 8.26 14.29 17.72
CA VAL A 529 7.74 14.99 18.90
C VAL A 529 8.17 16.45 18.91
N LEU A 530 7.28 17.36 19.30
CA LEU A 530 7.62 18.77 19.45
C LEU A 530 8.42 18.99 20.74
N GLY A 531 9.63 19.52 20.62
CA GLY A 531 10.50 19.87 21.73
C GLY A 531 10.14 21.22 22.35
N GLN A 532 10.62 21.44 23.58
CA GLN A 532 10.47 22.74 24.27
C GLN A 532 11.24 23.88 23.57
N ASP A 533 12.18 23.55 22.69
CA ASP A 533 12.92 24.51 21.88
C ASP A 533 12.14 24.98 20.63
N GLY A 534 10.91 24.47 20.44
CA GLY A 534 10.02 24.84 19.35
C GLY A 534 10.32 24.13 18.03
N PHE A 535 11.16 23.08 18.03
CA PHE A 535 11.44 22.24 16.85
C PHE A 535 10.89 20.83 17.06
N TYR A 536 10.58 20.12 15.98
CA TYR A 536 10.34 18.68 16.05
C TYR A 536 11.67 17.94 16.16
N HIS A 537 11.67 16.89 16.96
CA HIS A 537 12.78 15.96 17.14
C HIS A 537 12.29 14.56 16.81
N GLU A 538 13.18 13.76 16.23
CA GLU A 538 12.89 12.34 16.05
C GLU A 538 12.79 11.64 17.41
N THR A 539 11.76 10.80 17.58
CA THR A 539 11.52 10.04 18.80
C THR A 539 11.64 8.55 18.53
N GLN A 540 12.15 7.82 19.51
CA GLN A 540 12.13 6.35 19.48
C GLN A 540 10.80 5.76 19.98
N GLN A 541 9.92 6.61 20.53
CA GLN A 541 8.62 6.25 21.08
C GLN A 541 7.53 6.99 20.31
N PRO A 542 7.05 6.43 19.19
CA PRO A 542 5.94 6.98 18.44
C PRO A 542 4.71 7.19 19.32
N GLN A 543 3.95 8.24 19.03
CA GLN A 543 2.73 8.58 19.77
C GLN A 543 1.47 8.49 18.90
N HIS A 544 1.63 8.35 17.59
CA HIS A 544 0.51 8.23 16.67
C HIS A 544 0.81 7.20 15.59
N ILE A 545 -0.27 6.60 15.08
CA ILE A 545 -0.26 5.74 13.90
C ILE A 545 -1.35 6.28 12.96
N ALA A 546 -1.03 6.47 11.69
CA ALA A 546 -2.01 6.67 10.63
C ALA A 546 -2.28 5.32 9.96
N VAL A 547 -3.51 5.12 9.48
CA VAL A 547 -3.90 3.93 8.71
C VAL A 547 -4.92 4.25 7.62
N SER A 548 -4.90 3.48 6.55
CA SER A 548 -5.88 3.49 5.44
C SER A 548 -6.34 2.06 5.14
N ASN A 549 -7.48 1.88 4.47
CA ASN A 549 -8.05 0.55 4.20
C ASN A 549 -8.18 0.16 2.73
N TYR A 550 -7.60 0.96 1.84
CA TYR A 550 -7.47 0.58 0.45
C TYR A 550 -6.34 -0.44 0.28
N PHE A 551 -6.55 -1.50 -0.51
CA PHE A 551 -5.48 -2.42 -0.88
C PHE A 551 -4.96 -2.14 -2.29
N VAL A 552 -5.65 -2.62 -3.31
CA VAL A 552 -5.22 -2.39 -4.70
C VAL A 552 -6.43 -2.58 -5.60
N ALA A 553 -6.53 -1.75 -6.62
CA ALA A 553 -7.56 -1.85 -7.63
C ALA A 553 -7.58 -3.25 -8.24
N ARG A 554 -8.76 -3.68 -8.65
CA ARG A 554 -9.01 -4.98 -9.30
C ARG A 554 -8.83 -6.22 -8.42
N SER A 555 -8.34 -6.09 -7.17
CA SER A 555 -8.29 -7.21 -6.21
C SER A 555 -9.65 -7.54 -5.58
N GLY A 556 -10.58 -6.58 -5.57
CA GLY A 556 -11.86 -6.67 -4.87
C GLY A 556 -11.83 -6.21 -3.41
N LEU A 557 -10.65 -5.91 -2.85
CA LEU A 557 -10.45 -5.31 -1.53
C LEU A 557 -10.26 -3.80 -1.68
N ASP A 558 -11.37 -3.08 -1.55
CA ASP A 558 -11.49 -1.65 -1.87
C ASP A 558 -11.49 -0.76 -0.61
N GLY A 559 -12.05 -1.26 0.49
CA GLY A 559 -12.18 -0.48 1.73
C GLY A 559 -13.27 0.60 1.67
N ASP A 560 -13.18 1.58 2.57
CA ASP A 560 -14.06 2.75 2.66
C ASP A 560 -13.35 4.07 2.31
N HIS A 561 -12.08 3.98 1.88
CA HIS A 561 -11.21 5.08 1.51
C HIS A 561 -11.07 6.16 2.60
N LYS A 562 -11.04 5.76 3.87
CA LYS A 562 -10.73 6.66 4.99
C LYS A 562 -9.28 6.53 5.45
N VAL A 563 -8.72 7.66 5.85
CA VAL A 563 -7.47 7.72 6.62
C VAL A 563 -7.81 8.04 8.07
N ASN A 564 -7.50 7.11 8.97
CA ASN A 564 -7.70 7.28 10.41
C ASN A 564 -6.36 7.56 11.10
N LEU A 565 -6.42 8.33 12.19
CA LEU A 565 -5.30 8.48 13.12
C LEU A 565 -5.62 7.74 14.41
N LEU A 566 -4.62 7.11 15.01
CA LEU A 566 -4.67 6.45 16.30
C LEU A 566 -3.67 7.09 17.25
N ASN A 567 -4.06 7.24 18.51
CA ASN A 567 -3.18 7.61 19.61
C ASN A 567 -2.52 6.35 20.16
N LEU A 568 -1.20 6.39 20.36
CA LEU A 568 -0.39 5.33 20.93
C LEU A 568 0.18 5.79 22.29
N ALA A 569 -0.14 5.03 23.33
CA ALA A 569 0.36 5.28 24.68
C ALA A 569 1.74 4.63 24.91
N PRO A 570 2.54 5.10 25.88
CA PRO A 570 3.86 4.53 26.18
C PRO A 570 3.85 3.05 26.60
N ASP A 571 2.70 2.54 27.04
CA ASP A 571 2.48 1.13 27.42
C ASP A 571 1.95 0.27 26.26
N GLY A 572 1.90 0.81 25.04
CA GLY A 572 1.45 0.11 23.83
C GLY A 572 -0.07 0.12 23.63
N LYS A 573 -0.86 0.71 24.53
CA LYS A 573 -2.29 0.89 24.29
C LYS A 573 -2.52 1.80 23.10
N VAL A 574 -3.44 1.42 22.23
CA VAL A 574 -3.78 2.16 21.02
C VAL A 574 -5.28 2.44 20.97
N ALA A 575 -5.66 3.63 20.50
CA ALA A 575 -7.07 4.00 20.33
C ALA A 575 -7.25 4.99 19.18
N VAL A 576 -8.34 4.87 18.42
CA VAL A 576 -8.67 5.81 17.33
C VAL A 576 -8.82 7.23 17.89
N ASP A 577 -8.10 8.19 17.31
CA ASP A 577 -8.22 9.60 17.64
C ASP A 577 -9.58 10.15 17.21
N GLN A 578 -10.40 10.47 18.21
CA GLN A 578 -11.75 10.99 18.00
C GLN A 578 -11.77 12.45 17.54
N ASN A 579 -10.64 13.15 17.53
CA ASN A 579 -10.54 14.56 17.13
C ASN A 579 -10.05 14.74 15.69
N PHE A 580 -9.42 13.72 15.11
CA PHE A 580 -9.03 13.73 13.71
C PHE A 580 -10.26 13.48 12.83
N ARG A 581 -10.85 14.56 12.31
CA ARG A 581 -12.17 14.54 11.67
C ARG A 581 -12.16 15.19 10.30
N ASP A 582 -12.86 14.56 9.37
CA ASP A 582 -13.09 15.06 8.02
C ASP A 582 -13.80 16.42 8.03
N GLU A 583 -13.29 17.34 7.22
CA GLU A 583 -13.70 18.74 7.18
C GLU A 583 -15.09 18.98 6.58
N PHE A 584 -15.64 18.01 5.83
CA PHE A 584 -16.95 18.11 5.19
C PHE A 584 -18.04 17.39 5.97
N THR A 585 -17.73 16.22 6.48
CA THR A 585 -18.68 15.31 7.13
C THR A 585 -18.64 15.41 8.65
N GLY A 586 -17.54 15.90 9.24
CA GLY A 586 -17.31 15.90 10.68
C GLY A 586 -17.13 14.50 11.30
N GLN A 587 -17.07 13.45 10.46
CA GLN A 587 -16.84 12.08 10.92
C GLN A 587 -15.38 11.87 11.29
N VAL A 588 -15.12 10.88 12.14
CA VAL A 588 -13.75 10.47 12.50
C VAL A 588 -13.05 9.85 11.29
N GLY A 589 -11.80 10.25 11.07
CA GLY A 589 -11.01 9.93 9.88
C GLY A 589 -11.31 10.86 8.71
N ILE A 590 -10.35 11.02 7.81
CA ILE A 590 -10.45 11.86 6.61
C ILE A 590 -11.00 11.01 5.47
N ASN A 591 -12.13 11.41 4.91
CA ASN A 591 -12.84 10.62 3.91
C ASN A 591 -12.39 11.00 2.50
N PHE A 592 -11.77 10.07 1.76
CA PHE A 592 -11.38 10.31 0.37
C PHE A 592 -12.53 10.04 -0.62
N ASN A 593 -13.65 9.48 -0.17
CA ASN A 593 -14.90 9.43 -0.95
C ASN A 593 -15.64 10.78 -0.88
N ARG A 594 -15.05 11.81 -1.48
CA ARG A 594 -15.54 13.20 -1.47
C ARG A 594 -15.71 13.74 -2.88
N LYS A 595 -16.56 14.75 -3.05
CA LYS A 595 -16.83 15.35 -4.37
C LYS A 595 -15.70 16.28 -4.84
N SER A 596 -15.16 17.07 -3.93
CA SER A 596 -14.31 18.22 -4.24
C SER A 596 -12.98 18.10 -3.52
N TRP A 597 -11.92 18.49 -4.22
CA TRP A 597 -10.55 18.62 -3.73
C TRP A 597 -10.03 20.03 -4.00
N PRO A 598 -8.89 20.43 -3.38
CA PRO A 598 -8.21 21.67 -3.76
C PRO A 598 -7.89 21.77 -5.26
N HIS A 599 -7.65 20.63 -5.91
CA HIS A 599 -7.40 20.57 -7.36
C HIS A 599 -8.65 20.49 -8.25
N GLY A 600 -9.86 20.43 -7.67
CA GLY A 600 -11.12 20.47 -8.41
C GLY A 600 -12.11 19.36 -8.03
N ASP A 601 -13.23 19.33 -8.76
CA ASP A 601 -14.32 18.35 -8.58
C ASP A 601 -14.01 17.03 -9.32
N PHE A 602 -12.93 16.35 -8.91
CA PHE A 602 -12.53 15.05 -9.46
C PHE A 602 -13.20 13.86 -8.77
N GLY A 603 -13.87 14.07 -7.63
CA GLY A 603 -14.62 13.04 -6.92
C GLY A 603 -13.74 12.11 -6.07
N ASN A 604 -14.12 10.84 -5.96
CA ASN A 604 -13.51 9.91 -5.01
C ASN A 604 -12.04 9.65 -5.31
N ALA A 605 -11.25 9.40 -4.27
CA ALA A 605 -9.87 8.95 -4.38
C ALA A 605 -9.61 7.75 -3.46
N LYS A 606 -8.56 7.00 -3.76
CA LYS A 606 -8.17 5.74 -3.14
C LYS A 606 -6.83 5.95 -2.40
N PRO A 607 -6.85 6.23 -1.07
CA PRO A 607 -5.64 6.50 -0.30
C PRO A 607 -4.93 5.19 0.05
N HIS A 608 -3.68 5.02 -0.40
CA HIS A 608 -2.90 3.82 -0.07
C HIS A 608 -1.87 4.11 1.02
N SER A 609 -0.67 4.55 0.63
CA SER A 609 0.43 4.79 1.57
C SER A 609 0.38 6.17 2.17
N GLU A 610 0.79 6.27 3.43
CA GLU A 610 0.88 7.52 4.16
C GLU A 610 2.19 7.64 4.95
N LEU A 611 2.58 8.88 5.25
CA LEU A 611 3.88 9.21 5.82
C LEU A 611 3.80 10.50 6.64
N PHE A 612 4.31 10.45 7.88
CA PHE A 612 4.47 11.66 8.69
C PHE A 612 5.72 12.43 8.28
N VAL A 613 5.56 13.72 8.02
CA VAL A 613 6.62 14.58 7.50
C VAL A 613 6.57 15.95 8.16
N VAL A 614 7.73 16.54 8.39
CA VAL A 614 7.89 17.90 8.88
C VAL A 614 8.81 18.66 7.92
N ALA A 615 8.55 19.93 7.66
CA ALA A 615 9.46 20.73 6.84
C ALA A 615 10.86 20.79 7.49
N ASP A 616 11.93 20.63 6.71
CA ASP A 616 13.31 20.50 7.21
C ASP A 616 13.74 21.61 8.18
N GLN A 617 13.31 22.84 7.92
CA GLN A 617 13.62 24.00 8.77
C GLN A 617 13.03 23.91 10.19
N ASN A 618 12.07 23.01 10.40
CA ASN A 618 11.38 22.81 11.68
C ASN A 618 11.82 21.53 12.41
N VAL A 619 12.78 20.78 11.87
CA VAL A 619 13.35 19.57 12.49
C VAL A 619 14.78 19.84 12.95
N LYS A 620 15.18 19.32 14.10
CA LYS A 620 16.56 19.42 14.61
C LYS A 620 17.21 18.09 14.91
#